data_AF-A0A7D4ATS9-F1
#
_entry.id   AF-A0A7D4ATS9-F1
#
_cell.length_a   1.000
_cell.length_b   1.000
_cell.length_c   1.000
_cell.angle_alpha   90.00
_cell.angle_beta   90.00
_cell.angle_gamma   90.00
#
_symmetry.space_group_name_H-M   'P 1'
#
loop_
_entity.id
_entity.type
_entity.pdbx_description
1 polymer ?
#
loop_
_entity_poly.entity_id
_entity_poly.type
_entity_poly.pdbx_seq_one_letter_code
_entity_poly.pdbx_strand_id
1 'polypeptide(L)'
;MKKASEAPTIQSPTWNQYRNQVITAITDVEVLMQQLGKGLNAEGLTEEVAGQLGLEIDTPAAYDALLTLVRATRRIAQEGLRRTREDQGGQYALFL
;
A
#
# COMPACT_ATOMS: atom_id res chain seq x y z
N MET A 1 -20.31 -14.79 -26.92
CA MET A 1 -21.01 -13.78 -26.11
C MET A 1 -20.02 -13.20 -25.11
N LYS A 2 -19.97 -11.87 -25.02
CA LYS A 2 -18.98 -11.07 -24.28
C LYS A 2 -19.04 -11.40 -22.77
N LYS A 3 -17.91 -11.76 -22.15
CA LYS A 3 -17.77 -11.78 -20.68
C LYS A 3 -17.86 -10.33 -20.20
N ALA A 4 -18.95 -10.00 -19.52
CA ALA A 4 -19.02 -8.76 -18.76
C ALA A 4 -17.95 -8.88 -17.66
N SER A 5 -16.90 -8.08 -17.78
CA SER A 5 -15.94 -7.88 -16.71
C SER A 5 -16.67 -7.11 -15.62
N GLU A 6 -17.31 -7.83 -14.69
CA GLU A 6 -17.85 -7.23 -13.47
C GLU A 6 -16.71 -6.52 -12.76
N ALA A 7 -16.80 -5.19 -12.70
CA ALA A 7 -15.91 -4.40 -11.87
C ALA A 7 -15.98 -4.98 -10.45
N PRO A 8 -14.84 -5.30 -9.81
CA PRO A 8 -14.84 -5.90 -8.49
C PRO A 8 -15.65 -5.01 -7.55
N THR A 9 -16.81 -5.50 -7.13
CA THR A 9 -17.67 -4.80 -6.19
C THR A 9 -16.89 -4.70 -4.88
N ILE A 10 -17.01 -3.58 -4.16
CA ILE A 10 -16.27 -3.28 -2.91
C ILE A 10 -16.39 -4.39 -1.84
N GLN A 11 -17.36 -5.31 -1.99
CA GLN A 11 -17.60 -6.46 -1.11
C GLN A 11 -16.95 -7.78 -1.58
N SER A 12 -16.24 -7.80 -2.72
CA SER A 12 -15.57 -9.00 -3.20
C SER A 12 -14.38 -9.36 -2.30
N PRO A 13 -14.23 -10.62 -1.86
CA PRO A 13 -13.03 -11.08 -1.17
C PRO A 13 -11.73 -10.77 -1.93
N THR A 14 -11.78 -10.79 -3.26
CA THR A 14 -10.63 -10.47 -4.12
C THR A 14 -10.25 -8.99 -4.06
N TRP A 15 -11.22 -8.09 -3.88
CA TRP A 15 -10.96 -6.66 -3.70
C TRP A 15 -10.28 -6.37 -2.36
N ASN A 16 -10.75 -7.01 -1.28
CA ASN A 16 -10.13 -6.86 0.03
C ASN A 16 -8.71 -7.43 0.05
N GLN A 17 -8.49 -8.56 -0.61
CA GLN A 17 -7.14 -9.12 -0.76
C GLN A 17 -6.21 -8.15 -1.50
N TYR A 18 -6.65 -7.62 -2.64
CA TYR A 18 -5.86 -6.66 -3.41
C TYR A 18 -5.56 -5.39 -2.61
N ARG A 19 -6.56 -4.83 -1.92
CA ARG A 19 -6.39 -3.68 -1.03
C ARG A 19 -5.37 -3.95 0.08
N ASN A 20 -5.40 -5.14 0.69
CA ASN A 20 -4.43 -5.52 1.71
C ASN A 20 -3.02 -5.64 1.15
N GLN A 21 -2.86 -6.23 -0.05
CA GLN A 21 -1.56 -6.29 -0.73
C GLN A 21 -1.00 -4.89 -1.00
N VAL A 22 -1.84 -3.95 -1.44
CA VAL A 22 -1.45 -2.55 -1.65
C VAL A 22 -1.05 -1.88 -0.33
N ILE A 23 -1.79 -2.11 0.76
CA ILE A 23 -1.43 -1.59 2.09
C ILE A 23 -0.05 -2.13 2.53
N THR A 24 0.18 -3.44 2.38
CA THR A 24 1.48 -4.06 2.72
C THR A 24 2.61 -3.47 1.88
N ALA A 25 2.44 -3.35 0.56
CA ALA A 25 3.44 -2.75 -0.31
C ALA A 25 3.74 -1.29 0.07
N ILE A 26 2.71 -0.50 0.39
CA ILE A 26 2.92 0.88 0.87
C ILE A 26 3.75 0.90 2.16
N THR A 27 3.43 0.02 3.13
CA THR A 27 4.19 -0.07 4.38
C THR A 27 5.66 -0.42 4.11
N ASP A 28 5.93 -1.40 3.25
CA ASP A 28 7.29 -1.83 2.94
C ASP A 28 8.10 -0.71 2.25
N VAL A 29 7.51 -0.04 1.26
CA VAL A 29 8.15 1.10 0.59
C VAL A 29 8.41 2.23 1.59
N GLU A 30 7.44 2.59 2.45
CA GLU A 30 7.65 3.66 3.42
C GLU A 30 8.71 3.30 4.47
N VAL A 31 8.80 2.03 4.89
CA VAL A 31 9.88 1.55 5.78
C VAL A 31 11.24 1.68 5.10
N LEU A 32 11.36 1.22 3.86
CA LEU A 32 12.61 1.34 3.09
C LEU A 32 13.02 2.81 2.93
N MET A 33 12.08 3.69 2.56
CA MET A 33 12.38 5.11 2.37
C MET A 33 12.79 5.78 3.68
N GLN A 34 12.15 5.44 4.80
CA GLN A 34 12.56 5.93 6.12
C GLN A 34 13.97 5.48 6.50
N GLN A 35 14.36 4.23 6.22
CA GLN A 35 15.74 3.75 6.42
C GLN A 35 16.75 4.52 5.58
N LEU A 36 16.37 4.93 4.37
CA LEU A 36 17.18 5.74 3.48
C LEU A 36 17.16 7.24 3.82
N GLY A 37 16.39 7.67 4.84
CA GLY A 37 16.21 9.07 5.20
C GLY A 37 15.45 9.88 4.14
N LYS A 38 14.65 9.23 3.31
CA LYS A 38 13.89 9.82 2.20
C LYS A 38 12.39 9.73 2.45
N GLY A 39 11.64 10.60 1.77
CA GLY A 39 10.17 10.56 1.73
C GLY A 39 9.68 10.58 0.29
N LEU A 40 8.57 9.88 0.04
CA LEU A 40 7.91 9.88 -1.26
C LEU A 40 6.58 10.65 -1.20
N ASN A 41 6.32 11.42 -2.25
CA ASN A 41 5.00 11.94 -2.56
C ASN A 41 4.09 10.80 -3.05
N ALA A 42 2.82 11.10 -3.35
CA ALA A 42 1.86 10.07 -3.74
C ALA A 42 2.23 9.41 -5.07
N GLU A 43 2.77 10.19 -6.00
CA GLU A 43 3.16 9.76 -7.34
C GLU A 43 4.35 8.79 -7.28
N GLY A 44 5.44 9.16 -6.60
CA GLY A 44 6.60 8.29 -6.43
C GLY A 44 6.27 7.04 -5.60
N LEU A 45 5.42 7.16 -4.58
CA LEU A 45 4.94 6.00 -3.83
C LEU A 45 4.12 5.04 -4.70
N THR A 46 3.36 5.57 -5.66
CA THR A 46 2.56 4.76 -6.59
C THR A 46 3.44 3.96 -7.54
N GLU A 47 4.52 4.56 -8.04
CA GLU A 47 5.49 3.89 -8.91
C GLU A 47 6.23 2.75 -8.18
N GLU A 48 6.70 3.02 -6.96
CA GLU A 48 7.38 2.00 -6.14
C GLU A 48 6.44 0.85 -5.76
N VAL A 49 5.20 1.15 -5.39
CA VAL A 49 4.18 0.14 -5.09
C VAL A 49 3.85 -0.70 -6.33
N ALA A 50 3.76 -0.08 -7.51
CA ALA A 50 3.56 -0.81 -8.76
C ALA A 50 4.71 -1.78 -9.04
N GLY A 51 5.95 -1.31 -8.87
CA GLY A 51 7.15 -2.14 -9.02
C GLY A 51 7.17 -3.30 -8.04
N GLN A 52 6.86 -3.07 -6.76
CA GLN A 52 6.83 -4.11 -5.74
C GLN A 52 5.73 -5.16 -5.99
N LEU A 53 4.59 -4.75 -6.54
CA LEU A 53 3.49 -5.66 -6.87
C LEU A 53 3.65 -6.34 -8.25
N GLY A 54 4.69 -5.99 -9.02
CA GLY A 54 4.90 -6.50 -10.37
C GLY A 54 3.80 -6.08 -11.34
N LEU A 55 3.19 -4.90 -11.12
CA LEU A 55 2.11 -4.38 -11.96
C LEU A 55 2.68 -3.62 -13.15
N GLU A 56 2.38 -4.09 -14.36
CA GLU A 56 2.59 -3.33 -15.59
C GLU A 56 1.47 -2.28 -15.72
N ILE A 57 1.84 -1.00 -15.60
CA ILE A 57 0.91 0.12 -15.73
C ILE A 57 1.09 0.74 -17.11
N ASP A 58 0.43 0.15 -18.10
CA ASP A 58 0.58 0.54 -19.51
C ASP A 58 -0.41 1.63 -19.95
N THR A 59 -1.32 2.03 -19.05
CA THR A 59 -2.34 3.04 -19.35
C THR A 59 -2.44 4.10 -18.26
N PRO A 60 -2.69 5.37 -18.63
CA PRO A 60 -2.93 6.43 -17.66
C PRO A 60 -4.09 6.13 -16.70
N ALA A 61 -5.14 5.48 -17.19
CA ALA A 61 -6.29 5.12 -16.35
C ALA A 61 -5.95 4.10 -15.25
N ALA A 62 -5.08 3.12 -15.55
CA ALA A 62 -4.60 2.17 -14.55
C ALA A 62 -3.70 2.85 -13.51
N TYR A 63 -2.87 3.80 -13.95
CA TYR A 63 -2.04 4.61 -13.05
C TYR A 63 -2.91 5.42 -12.08
N ASP A 64 -3.90 6.15 -12.60
CA ASP A 64 -4.79 6.99 -11.80
C ASP A 64 -5.59 6.18 -10.78
N ALA A 65 -6.01 4.96 -11.16
CA ALA A 65 -6.68 4.03 -10.26
C ALA A 65 -5.77 3.60 -9.10
N LEU A 66 -4.52 3.22 -9.39
CA LEU A 66 -3.56 2.84 -8.36
C LEU A 66 -3.19 4.04 -7.48
N LEU A 67 -2.92 5.21 -8.07
CA LEU A 67 -2.63 6.44 -7.35
C LEU A 67 -3.75 6.80 -6.37
N THR A 68 -5.00 6.67 -6.81
CA THR A 68 -6.18 6.90 -5.96
C THR A 68 -6.20 5.91 -4.80
N LEU A 69 -5.93 4.63 -5.07
CA LEU A 69 -5.90 3.60 -4.04
C LEU A 69 -4.77 3.83 -3.03
N VAL A 70 -3.58 4.19 -3.50
CA VAL A 70 -2.42 4.54 -2.66
C VAL A 70 -2.76 5.71 -1.75
N ARG A 71 -3.32 6.80 -2.29
CA ARG A 71 -3.75 7.96 -1.51
C ARG A 71 -4.78 7.59 -0.45
N ALA A 72 -5.75 6.75 -0.80
CA ALA A 72 -6.81 6.32 0.11
C ALA A 72 -6.31 5.40 1.24
N THR A 73 -5.27 4.60 0.99
CA THR A 73 -4.81 3.56 1.91
C THR A 73 -3.52 3.90 2.66
N ARG A 74 -2.77 4.92 2.22
CA ARG A 74 -1.51 5.35 2.86
C ARG A 74 -1.62 5.60 4.36
N ARG A 75 -2.67 6.29 4.80
CA ARG A 75 -2.90 6.56 6.23
C ARG A 75 -3.10 5.27 7.03
N ILE A 76 -3.71 4.26 6.43
CA ILE A 76 -3.92 2.95 7.07
C ILE A 76 -2.59 2.22 7.20
N ALA A 77 -1.77 2.23 6.16
CA ALA A 77 -0.42 1.67 6.17
C ALA A 77 0.48 2.33 7.24
N GLN A 78 0.42 3.66 7.35
CA GLN A 78 1.15 4.43 8.38
C GLN A 78 0.70 4.13 9.81
N GLU A 79 -0.61 3.98 10.02
CA GLU A 79 -1.14 3.61 11.33
C GLU A 79 -0.73 2.17 11.71
N GLY A 80 -0.69 1.25 10.75
CA GLY A 80 -0.12 -0.08 10.95
C GLY A 80 1.35 -0.03 11.36
N LEU A 81 2.15 0.83 10.71
CA LEU A 81 3.55 1.04 11.06
C LEU A 81 3.71 1.63 12.47
N ARG A 82 2.89 2.63 12.83
CA ARG A 82 2.89 3.26 14.17
C ARG A 82 2.61 2.22 15.26
N ARG A 83 1.57 1.40 15.08
CA ARG A 83 1.23 0.34 16.04
C ARG A 83 2.31 -0.70 16.19
N THR A 84 2.93 -1.12 15.08
CA THR A 84 4.04 -2.08 15.12
C THR A 84 5.24 -1.51 15.87
N ARG A 85 5.52 -0.21 15.72
CA ARG A 85 6.56 0.49 16.49
C ARG A 85 6.23 0.61 17.97
N GLU A 86 4.98 0.87 18.31
CA GLU A 86 4.53 0.95 19.71
C GLU A 86 4.58 -0.41 20.40
N ASP A 87 4.20 -1.47 19.70
CA ASP A 87 4.25 -2.85 20.21
C ASP A 87 5.71 -3.30 20.43
N GLN A 88 6.59 -3.02 19.47
CA GLN A 88 8.03 -3.27 19.61
C GLN A 88 8.66 -2.38 20.68
N GLY A 89 8.30 -1.10 20.75
CA GLY A 89 8.77 -0.15 21.77
C GLY A 89 8.31 -0.53 23.19
N GLY A 90 7.11 -1.11 23.32
CA GLY A 90 6.60 -1.67 24.57
C GLY A 90 7.34 -2.93 25.00
N GLN A 91 7.78 -3.77 24.06
CA GLN A 91 8.64 -4.92 24.34
C GLN A 91 10.02 -4.52 24.88
N TYR A 92 10.59 -3.38 24.47
CA TYR A 92 11.85 -2.88 25.04
C TYR A 92 11.67 -2.20 26.41
N ALA A 93 10.48 -1.71 26.74
CA ALA A 93 10.20 -1.06 28.02
C ALA A 93 10.05 -2.03 29.21
N LEU A 94 9.92 -3.33 28.95
CA LEU A 94 9.80 -4.38 29.98
C LEU A 94 11.14 -5.05 30.32
N PHE A 95 12.27 -4.55 29.79
CA PHE A 95 13.62 -5.04 30.09
C PHE A 95 14.49 -4.06 30.91
N LEU A 96 13.86 -3.12 31.62
CA LEU A 96 14.51 -2.26 32.63
C LEU A 96 13.89 -2.52 34.01
#